data_AF-A0AB34R5G6-F1
#
_entry.id   AF-A0AB34R5G6-F1
#
_cell.length_a   1.000
_cell.length_b   1.000
_cell.length_c   1.000
_cell.angle_alpha   90.00
_cell.angle_beta   90.00
_cell.angle_gamma   90.00
#
_symmetry.space_group_name_H-M   'P 1'
#
loop_
_entity.id
_entity.type
_entity.pdbx_description
1 polymer ?
#
loop_
_entity_poly.entity_id
_entity_poly.type
_entity_poly.pdbx_seq_one_letter_code
_entity_poly.pdbx_strand_id
1 'polypeptide(L)' 'MYKKIIPAVMVIFGLWILLQISLNMKIFHNPMNYFVAITLFFLCIQALIKLKQ' A
#
# COMPACT_ATOMS: atom_id res chain seq x y z
N MET A 1 -18.32 3.15 -0.74
CA MET A 1 -17.28 3.08 -1.79
C MET A 1 -15.88 2.79 -1.20
N TYR A 2 -15.43 3.54 -0.18
CA TYR A 2 -14.14 3.32 0.50
C TYR A 2 -13.90 1.89 1.03
N LYS A 3 -14.93 1.25 1.62
CA LYS A 3 -14.86 -0.12 2.17
C LYS A 3 -14.31 -1.17 1.21
N LYS A 4 -14.45 -0.98 -0.12
CA LYS A 4 -13.94 -1.90 -1.16
C LYS A 4 -12.62 -1.44 -1.78
N ILE A 5 -12.35 -0.13 -1.79
CA ILE A 5 -11.14 0.45 -2.39
C ILE A 5 -9.90 0.11 -1.55
N ILE A 6 -10.00 0.19 -0.22
CA ILE A 6 -8.87 -0.10 0.68
C ILE A 6 -8.34 -1.54 0.51
N PRO A 7 -9.17 -2.60 0.57
CA PRO A 7 -8.66 -3.95 0.36
C PRO A 7 -8.10 -4.14 -1.05
N ALA A 8 -8.67 -3.50 -2.08
CA ALA A 8 -8.11 -3.54 -3.43
C ALA A 8 -6.71 -2.89 -3.51
N VAL A 9 -6.52 -1.72 -2.88
CA VAL A 9 -5.22 -1.04 -2.83
C VAL A 9 -4.18 -1.86 -2.07
N MET A 10 -4.57 -2.56 -1.00
CA MET A 10 -3.69 -3.48 -0.28
C MET A 10 -3.22 -4.66 -1.16
N VAL A 11 -4.14 -5.26 -1.93
CA VAL A 11 -3.80 -6.36 -2.84
C VAL A 11 -2.85 -5.89 -3.94
N ILE A 12 -3.13 -4.73 -4.55
CA ILE A 12 -2.26 -4.14 -5.58
C ILE A 12 -0.86 -3.85 -5.02
N PHE A 13 -0.76 -3.36 -3.78
CA PHE A 13 0.53 -3.12 -3.14
C PHE A 13 1.31 -4.43 -2.88
N GLY A 14 0.63 -5.49 -2.46
CA GLY A 14 1.25 -6.81 -2.32
C GLY A 14 1.81 -7.34 -3.65
N LEU A 15 1.01 -7.22 -4.73
CA LEU A 15 1.44 -7.60 -6.08
C LEU A 15 2.63 -6.76 -6.58
N TRP A 16 2.64 -5.46 -6.26
CA TRP A 16 3.74 -4.57 -6.59
C TRP A 16 5.07 -4.99 -5.93
N ILE A 17 5.04 -5.34 -4.64
CA ILE A 17 6.22 -5.84 -3.93
C ILE A 17 6.67 -7.19 -4.51
N LEU A 18 5.73 -8.11 -4.75
CA LEU A 18 6.03 -9.42 -5.37
C LEU A 18 6.73 -9.26 -6.73
N LEU A 19 6.27 -8.32 -7.55
CA LEU A 19 6.89 -8.02 -8.83
C LEU A 19 8.33 -7.51 -8.67
N GLN A 20 8.58 -6.63 -7.70
CA GLN A 20 9.93 -6.13 -7.43
C GLN A 20 10.88 -7.21 -6.90
N ILE A 21 10.37 -8.13 -6.06
CA ILE A 21 11.13 -9.32 -5.64
C ILE A 21 11.47 -10.17 -6.87
N SER A 22 10.49 -10.43 -7.74
CA SER A 22 10.68 -11.25 -8.95
C SER A 22 11.68 -10.64 -9.92
N LEU A 23 11.79 -9.32 -9.97
CA LEU A 23 12.75 -8.60 -10.82
C LEU A 23 14.11 -8.37 -10.15
N ASN A 24 14.33 -8.94 -8.96
CA ASN A 24 15.54 -8.76 -8.14
C ASN A 24 15.88 -7.26 -7.89
N MET A 25 14.86 -6.41 -7.79
CA MET A 25 15.03 -5.00 -7.49
C MET A 25 15.29 -4.79 -6.00
N LYS A 26 16.12 -3.78 -5.68
CA LYS A 26 16.40 -3.41 -4.27
C LYS A 26 15.21 -2.68 -3.64
N ILE A 27 14.28 -3.44 -3.06
CA ILE A 27 13.04 -2.93 -2.46
C ILE A 27 13.31 -1.88 -1.38
N PHE A 28 14.28 -2.13 -0.50
CA PHE A 28 14.66 -1.25 0.60
C PHE A 28 15.51 -0.03 0.19
N HIS A 29 15.98 0.04 -1.05
CA HIS A 29 16.74 1.19 -1.53
C HIS A 29 15.95 2.05 -2.51
N ASN A 30 14.71 1.66 -2.83
CA ASN A 30 13.87 2.42 -3.72
C ASN A 30 13.05 3.46 -2.92
N PRO A 31 13.35 4.77 -3.01
CA PRO A 31 12.64 5.82 -2.28
C PRO A 31 11.14 5.84 -2.61
N MET A 32 10.76 5.40 -3.82
CA MET A 32 9.35 5.33 -4.23
C MET A 32 8.56 4.31 -3.42
N ASN A 33 9.18 3.20 -3.00
CA ASN A 33 8.50 2.20 -2.17
C ASN A 33 8.16 2.75 -0.79
N TYR A 34 9.05 3.54 -0.19
CA TYR A 34 8.79 4.21 1.08
C TYR A 34 7.66 5.22 0.95
N PHE A 35 7.64 6.01 -0.12
CA PHE A 35 6.56 6.96 -0.39
C PHE A 35 5.20 6.27 -0.52
N VAL A 36 5.14 5.17 -1.27
CA VAL A 36 3.91 4.38 -1.44
C VAL A 36 3.48 3.75 -0.11
N ALA A 37 4.41 3.19 0.67
CA ALA A 37 4.11 2.60 1.98
C ALA A 37 3.55 3.62 2.98
N ILE A 38 4.14 4.82 3.05
CA ILE A 38 3.65 5.93 3.90
C ILE A 38 2.25 6.36 3.46
N THR A 39 2.03 6.50 2.15
CA THR A 39 0.71 6.86 1.61
C THR A 39 -0.34 5.82 1.98
N LEU A 40 -0.02 4.52 1.84
CA LEU A 40 -0.91 3.42 2.23
C LEU A 40 -1.22 3.42 3.72
N PHE A 41 -0.22 3.69 4.56
CA PHE A 41 -0.39 3.80 6.00
C PHE A 41 -1.40 4.89 6.38
N PHE A 42 -1.26 6.09 5.80
CA PHE A 42 -2.22 7.17 6.01
C PHE A 42 -3.63 6.84 5.48
N LEU A 43 -3.71 6.14 4.35
CA LEU A 43 -4.98 5.74 3.75
C LEU A 43 -5.71 4.70 4.62
N CYS A 44 -4.97 3.76 5.22
CA CYS A 44 -5.49 2.83 6.22
C CYS A 44 -5.95 3.53 7.50
N ILE A 45 -5.22 4.53 8.01
CA ILE A 45 -5.63 5.31 9.18
C ILE A 45 -6.93 6.07 8.90
N GLN A 46 -7.01 6.79 7.77
CA GLN A 46 -8.24 7.51 7.39
C GLN A 46 -9.44 6.58 7.27
N ALA A 47 -9.23 5.40 6.69
CA ALA A 47 -10.26 4.38 6.60
C ALA A 47 -10.75 3.90 7.96
N LEU A 48 -9.84 3.66 8.90
CA LEU A 48 -10.15 3.21 10.25
C LEU A 48 -10.95 4.28 11.01
N ILE A 49 -10.56 5.55 10.89
CA ILE A 49 -11.26 6.68 11.50
C ILE A 49 -12.68 6.81 10.92
N LYS A 50 -12.84 6.74 9.59
CA LYS A 50 -14.15 6.78 8.92
C LYS A 50 -15.04 5.56 9.20
N LEU A 51 -14.47 4.43 9.63
CA LEU A 51 -15.25 3.24 10.03
C LEU A 51 -15.81 3.39 11.45
N LYS A 52 -15.14 4.19 12.30
CA LYS A 52 -15.49 4.39 13.71
C LYS A 52 -16.50 5.53 13.93
N GLN A 53 -16.63 6.45 12.96
CA GLN A 53 -17.71 7.43 12.89
C GLN A 53 -18.94 6.83 12.20
#